data_AF-A0A7Y1TP47-F1
#
_entry.id   AF-A0A7Y1TP47-F1
#
_cell.length_a   1.000
_cell.length_b   1.000
_cell.length_c   1.000
_cell.angle_alpha   90.00
_cell.angle_beta   90.00
_cell.angle_gamma   90.00
#
_symmetry.space_group_name_H-M   'P 1'
#
loop_
_entity.id
_entity.type
_entity.pdbx_description
1 polymer ?
#
loop_
_entity_poly.entity_id
_entity_poly.type
_entity_poly.pdbx_seq_one_letter_code
_entity_poly.pdbx_strand_id
1 'polypeptide(L)'
;SKHGKPDVVITDPPRDGMHKKVVEQLLNLKAAKIVYVSCNSATQARDLAILDRAYRAVKSQAVDMFPQTHHVENVVLLELR
;
A
#
# COMPACT_ATOMS: atom_id res chain seq x y z
N SER A 1 -5.85 19.92 12.21
CA SER A 1 -4.42 19.98 11.84
C SER A 1 -4.27 20.94 10.67
N LYS A 2 -3.11 21.60 10.54
CA LYS A 2 -2.85 22.68 9.56
C LYS A 2 -3.06 22.28 8.08
N HIS A 3 -3.20 20.98 7.78
CA HIS A 3 -3.30 20.42 6.42
C HIS A 3 -4.43 19.37 6.27
N GLY A 4 -5.35 19.27 7.23
CA GLY A 4 -6.46 18.30 7.18
C GLY A 4 -6.04 16.84 7.37
N LYS A 5 -6.99 15.93 7.18
CA LYS A 5 -6.82 14.47 7.14
C LYS A 5 -7.15 14.00 5.73
N PRO A 6 -6.24 13.32 5.01
CA PRO A 6 -6.54 12.84 3.67
C PRO A 6 -7.59 11.73 3.71
N ASP A 7 -8.52 11.75 2.76
CA ASP A 7 -9.49 10.66 2.56
C ASP A 7 -8.83 9.44 1.91
N VAL A 8 -7.87 9.68 1.01
CA VAL A 8 -7.16 8.64 0.25
C VAL A 8 -5.66 8.90 0.28
N VAL A 9 -4.88 7.84 0.45
CA VAL A 9 -3.43 7.85 0.26
C VAL A 9 -3.06 6.89 -0.87
N ILE A 10 -2.18 7.31 -1.76
CA ILE A 10 -1.59 6.45 -2.79
C ILE A 10 -0.09 6.32 -2.47
N THR A 11 0.43 5.11 -2.46
CA THR A 11 1.85 4.84 -2.22
C THR A 11 2.40 3.90 -3.28
N ASP A 12 3.56 4.28 -3.81
CA ASP A 12 4.35 3.53 -4.79
C ASP A 12 5.81 3.51 -4.31
N PRO A 13 6.14 2.64 -3.34
CA PRO A 13 7.47 2.59 -2.76
C PRO A 13 8.48 1.87 -3.67
N PRO A 14 9.80 2.02 -3.41
CA PRO A 14 10.82 1.23 -4.10
C PRO A 14 10.66 -0.27 -3.86
N ARG A 15 11.43 -1.10 -4.58
CA ARG A 15 11.39 -2.58 -4.51
C ARG A 15 11.48 -3.17 -3.09
N ASP A 16 12.17 -2.48 -2.18
CA ASP A 16 12.32 -2.92 -0.78
C ASP A 16 11.07 -2.67 0.09
N GLY A 17 10.03 -2.09 -0.50
CA GLY A 17 8.79 -1.68 0.15
C GLY A 17 8.94 -0.37 0.91
N MET A 18 7.96 -0.08 1.77
CA MET A 18 7.99 1.12 2.60
C MET A 18 8.94 0.96 3.79
N HIS A 19 9.58 2.07 4.17
CA HIS A 19 10.27 2.14 5.45
C HIS A 19 9.26 2.00 6.60
N LYS A 20 9.59 1.24 7.66
CA LYS A 20 8.68 0.97 8.80
C LYS A 20 8.01 2.24 9.37
N LYS A 21 8.76 3.33 9.49
CA LYS A 21 8.23 4.63 9.96
C LYS A 21 7.08 5.17 9.09
N VAL A 22 7.13 4.95 7.78
CA VAL A 22 6.06 5.37 6.85
C VAL A 22 4.81 4.54 7.10
N VAL A 23 4.96 3.23 7.26
CA VAL A 23 3.83 2.33 7.57
C VAL A 23 3.14 2.73 8.88
N GLU A 24 3.92 3.03 9.92
CA GLU A 24 3.38 3.54 11.20
C GLU A 24 2.71 4.92 11.04
N GLN A 25 3.25 5.80 10.18
CA GLN A 25 2.59 7.07 9.87
C GLN A 25 1.23 6.88 9.18
N LEU A 26 1.09 5.90 8.28
CA LEU A 26 -0.17 5.57 7.62
C LEU A 26 -1.23 5.03 8.61
N LEU A 27 -0.79 4.26 9.60
CA LEU A 27 -1.64 3.81 10.72
C LEU A 27 -2.13 5.00 11.56
N ASN A 28 -1.28 6.01 11.78
CA ASN A 28 -1.64 7.21 12.55
C ASN A 28 -2.52 8.19 11.76
N LEU A 29 -2.29 8.32 10.45
CA LEU A 29 -3.08 9.16 9.55
C LEU A 29 -4.55 8.70 9.49
N LYS A 30 -4.79 7.38 9.58
CA LYS A 30 -6.11 6.75 9.50
C LYS A 30 -6.92 7.21 8.27
N ALA A 31 -6.28 7.42 7.13
CA ALA A 31 -6.98 7.74 5.88
C ALA A 31 -8.07 6.69 5.62
N ALA A 32 -9.18 7.07 4.99
CA ALA A 32 -10.26 6.11 4.76
C ALA A 32 -9.83 4.98 3.80
N LYS A 33 -8.98 5.31 2.83
CA LYS A 33 -8.44 4.37 1.84
C LYS A 33 -6.94 4.52 1.64
N ILE A 34 -6.26 3.40 1.40
CA ILE A 34 -4.87 3.38 0.92
C ILE A 34 -4.82 2.53 -0.36
N VAL A 35 -4.24 3.09 -1.42
CA VAL A 35 -3.91 2.36 -2.65
C VAL A 35 -2.39 2.13 -2.64
N TYR A 36 -1.99 0.86 -2.55
CA TYR A 36 -0.59 0.45 -2.54
C TYR A 36 -0.25 -0.16 -3.90
N VAL A 37 0.61 0.50 -4.68
CA VAL A 37 1.22 -0.01 -5.92
C VAL A 37 2.58 -0.63 -5.60
N SER A 38 2.90 -1.81 -6.14
CA SER A 38 4.20 -2.43 -5.89
C SER A 38 4.62 -3.40 -6.98
N CYS A 39 5.88 -3.32 -7.37
CA CYS A 39 6.55 -4.30 -8.23
C CYS A 39 7.09 -5.53 -7.48
N ASN A 40 6.97 -5.58 -6.15
CA ASN A 40 7.48 -6.66 -5.32
C ASN A 40 6.42 -7.15 -4.31
N SER A 41 5.73 -8.24 -4.65
CA SER A 41 4.65 -8.78 -3.82
C SER A 41 5.11 -9.23 -2.43
N ALA A 42 6.38 -9.60 -2.24
CA ALA A 42 6.88 -10.06 -0.94
C ALA A 42 7.01 -8.90 0.07
N THR A 43 7.60 -7.77 -0.35
CA THR A 43 7.72 -6.59 0.50
C THR A 43 6.38 -5.89 0.68
N GLN A 44 5.52 -5.91 -0.34
CA GLN A 44 4.13 -5.49 -0.21
C GLN A 44 3.40 -6.33 0.86
N ALA A 45 3.45 -7.66 0.80
CA ALA A 45 2.79 -8.53 1.79
C ALA A 45 3.28 -8.26 3.23
N ARG A 46 4.59 -8.04 3.42
CA ARG A 46 5.17 -7.63 4.72
C ARG A 46 4.53 -6.35 5.24
N ASP A 47 4.44 -5.31 4.40
CA ASP A 47 3.88 -4.02 4.80
C ASP A 47 2.37 -4.11 5.06
N LEU A 48 1.65 -4.86 4.23
CA LEU A 48 0.22 -5.14 4.42
C LEU A 48 -0.06 -5.85 5.75
N ALA A 49 0.79 -6.78 6.17
CA ALA A 49 0.65 -7.45 7.47
C ALA A 49 0.76 -6.47 8.65
N ILE A 50 1.56 -5.42 8.52
CA ILE A 50 1.64 -4.35 9.54
C ILE A 50 0.40 -3.45 9.46
N LEU A 51 -0.04 -3.10 8.25
CA LEU A 51 -1.24 -2.27 8.03
C LEU A 51 -2.54 -2.96 8.48
N ASP A 52 -2.58 -4.29 8.50
CA ASP A 52 -3.75 -5.08 8.93
C ASP A 52 -4.22 -4.75 10.36
N ARG A 53 -3.33 -4.15 11.18
CA ARG A 53 -3.66 -3.60 12.51
C ARG A 53 -4.83 -2.61 12.50
N ALA A 54 -5.05 -1.90 11.40
CA ALA A 54 -6.13 -0.90 11.29
C ALA A 54 -6.87 -0.93 9.94
N TYR A 55 -6.30 -1.56 8.93
CA TYR A 55 -6.85 -1.61 7.59
C TYR A 55 -7.23 -3.05 7.21
N ARG A 56 -8.16 -3.20 6.26
CA ARG A 56 -8.50 -4.47 5.63
C ARG A 56 -8.13 -4.39 4.15
N ALA A 57 -7.44 -5.40 3.62
CA ALA A 57 -7.27 -5.55 2.18
C ALA A 57 -8.60 -5.92 1.53
N VAL A 58 -9.08 -5.10 0.60
CA VAL A 58 -10.40 -5.25 -0.03
C VAL A 58 -10.28 -5.79 -1.45
N LYS A 59 -9.21 -5.42 -2.16
CA LYS A 59 -8.96 -5.88 -3.52
C LYS A 59 -7.47 -5.93 -3.80
N SER A 60 -7.04 -6.93 -4.56
CA SER A 60 -5.70 -7.01 -5.15
C SER A 60 -5.84 -7.20 -6.66
N GLN A 61 -5.05 -6.49 -7.45
CA GLN A 61 -5.03 -6.59 -8.90
C GLN A 61 -3.59 -6.58 -9.41
N ALA A 62 -3.16 -7.70 -9.97
CA ALA A 62 -1.93 -7.77 -10.74
C ALA A 62 -2.11 -7.08 -12.10
N VAL A 63 -1.10 -6.33 -12.53
CA VAL A 63 -1.08 -5.58 -13.79
C VAL A 63 0.22 -5.93 -14.52
N ASP A 64 0.08 -6.44 -15.74
CA ASP A 64 1.20 -6.63 -16.65
C ASP A 64 1.55 -5.29 -17.30
N MET A 65 2.45 -4.54 -16.66
CA MET A 65 3.00 -3.30 -17.21
C MET A 65 4.20 -3.54 -18.13
N PHE A 66 4.79 -4.75 -18.09
CA PHE A 66 6.01 -5.09 -18.79
C PHE A 66 5.87 -6.46 -19.46
N PRO A 67 5.08 -6.56 -20.55
CA PRO A 67 4.83 -7.83 -21.22
C PRO A 67 6.14 -8.50 -21.66
N GLN A 68 6.14 -9.83 -21.62
CA GLN A 68 7.31 -10.66 -21.95
C GLN A 68 8.49 -10.50 -20.96
N THR A 69 8.25 -9.93 -19.78
CA THR A 69 9.22 -9.92 -18.68
C THR A 69 8.69 -10.71 -17.48
N HIS A 70 9.51 -10.86 -16.46
CA HIS A 70 9.10 -11.44 -15.18
C HIS A 70 8.50 -10.41 -14.22
N HIS A 71 8.44 -9.12 -14.60
CA HIS A 71 7.93 -8.05 -13.75
C HIS A 71 6.41 -8.02 -13.76
N VAL A 72 5.83 -7.91 -12.56
CA VAL A 72 4.40 -7.72 -12.35
C VAL A 72 4.21 -6.61 -11.34
N GLU A 73 3.40 -5.61 -11.69
CA GLU A 73 2.93 -4.61 -10.74
C GLU A 73 1.68 -5.16 -10.04
N ASN A 74 1.56 -4.98 -8.73
CA ASN A 74 0.37 -5.35 -7.99
C ASN A 74 -0.19 -4.14 -7.24
N VAL A 75 -1.48 -3.88 -7.46
CA VAL A 75 -2.22 -2.80 -6.80
C VAL A 75 -3.14 -3.39 -5.75
N VAL A 76 -2.99 -2.95 -4.50
CA VAL A 76 -3.84 -3.36 -3.38
C VAL A 76 -4.63 -2.18 -2.86
N LEU A 77 -5.94 -2.36 -2.77
CA LEU A 77 -6.84 -1.44 -2.09
C LEU A 77 -7.00 -1.89 -0.63
N LEU A 78 -6.70 -0.97 0.28
CA LEU A 78 -6.94 -1.09 1.71
C LEU A 78 -8.01 -0.09 2.13
N GLU A 79 -8.91 -0.52 3.00
CA GLU A 79 -9.91 0.34 3.63
C GLU A 79 -9.73 0.30 5.15
N LEU A 80 -9.90 1.44 5.82
CA LEU A 80 -9.87 1.52 7.27
C LEU A 80 -11.00 0.65 7.86
N ARG A 81 -10.69 -0.12 8.91
CA ARG A 81 -11.66 -0.96 9.63
C ARG A 81 -12.64 -0.14 10.46
#